data_AF-A0A7X5I4J5-F1
#
_entry.id   AF-A0A7X5I4J5-F1
#
_cell.length_a   1.000
_cell.length_b   1.000
_cell.length_c   1.000
_cell.angle_alpha   90.00
_cell.angle_beta   90.00
_cell.angle_gamma   90.00
#
_symmetry.space_group_name_H-M   'P 1'
#
loop_
_entity.id
_entity.type
_entity.pdbx_description
1 polymer ?
#
loop_
_entity_poly.entity_id
_entity_poly.type
_entity_poly.pdbx_seq_one_letter_code
_entity_poly.pdbx_strand_id
1 'polypeptide(L)'
;MSIYLKSLHILFEKLPDFKPYVDFYRFGNIIDFHLTEGMDLKQLNILLSDNVIYDISFDQSTSNTGIFIKAHDNSEAYMIEVCKKSNTTPESYMYELETIIHGICKGHHFLNLIYEKPIKTNNFRSSQVLFQLEGMLRMLPLRYEEFKSTHYDNISKTSWASCVFDTERYGSNYSDKEAAKQSIIMHFPWTQWFGFSLGKDNDGYEAVGVMMGWFCTAFDPLGRPYVRGDSFNGNVGCTILPGFSYSMLYEELKKENVNAKWFVYDPKSSIFKNIVKAAEKDCVVLVHVDDPYIKLALSIESNLKLFDYEFFTLAIVTPNFMTAAAKRILGTQFHFYL
;
A
#
# COMPACT_ATOMS: atom_id res chain seq x y z
N MET A 1 3.15 -4.01 34.29
CA MET A 1 3.32 -3.77 32.85
C MET A 1 3.64 -5.06 32.15
N SER A 2 2.85 -5.29 31.11
CA SER A 2 2.61 -6.58 30.48
C SER A 2 3.30 -6.72 29.13
N ILE A 3 4.25 -5.82 28.83
CA ILE A 3 4.97 -5.72 27.56
C ILE A 3 6.48 -5.41 27.73
N TYR A 4 7.24 -5.72 26.67
CA TYR A 4 8.59 -5.25 26.39
C TYR A 4 8.56 -4.36 25.15
N LEU A 5 9.48 -3.42 25.07
CA LEU A 5 9.50 -2.42 24.03
C LEU A 5 10.92 -2.21 23.51
N LYS A 6 11.03 -2.02 22.20
CA LYS A 6 12.27 -1.68 21.51
C LYS A 6 11.98 -0.59 20.50
N SER A 7 12.86 0.39 20.41
CA SER A 7 12.74 1.51 19.48
C SER A 7 14.09 1.88 18.91
N LEU A 8 14.17 2.03 17.59
CA LEU A 8 15.24 2.73 16.89
C LEU A 8 14.70 4.06 16.40
N HIS A 9 15.29 5.15 16.86
CA HIS A 9 15.06 6.49 16.36
C HIS A 9 16.26 6.90 15.49
N ILE A 10 16.01 7.44 14.30
CA ILE A 10 17.04 7.96 13.39
C ILE A 10 16.65 9.36 12.93
N LEU A 11 17.63 10.26 12.92
CA LEU A 11 17.55 11.60 12.34
C LEU A 11 18.31 11.64 11.01
N PHE A 12 17.73 12.32 10.03
CA PHE A 12 18.28 12.46 8.68
C PHE A 12 18.42 13.94 8.30
N GLU A 13 19.39 14.22 7.44
CA GLU A 13 19.45 15.49 6.72
C GLU A 13 18.18 15.68 5.90
N LYS A 14 17.63 16.89 5.91
CA LYS A 14 16.48 17.23 5.07
C LYS A 14 16.87 17.15 3.61
N LEU A 15 16.02 16.53 2.79
CA LEU A 15 16.19 16.53 1.35
C LEU A 15 15.83 17.92 0.79
N PRO A 16 16.74 18.60 0.08
CA PRO A 16 16.53 19.99 -0.35
C PRO A 16 15.35 20.16 -1.33
N ASP A 17 15.06 19.14 -2.13
CA ASP A 17 13.99 19.14 -3.14
C ASP A 17 12.96 18.03 -2.88
N PHE A 18 12.61 17.78 -1.61
CA PHE A 18 11.67 16.72 -1.24
C PHE A 18 10.30 16.93 -1.90
N LYS A 19 9.85 15.94 -2.67
CA LYS A 19 8.50 15.88 -3.21
C LYS A 19 7.69 14.83 -2.44
N PRO A 20 6.67 15.24 -1.67
CA PRO A 20 5.73 14.33 -1.04
C PRO A 20 5.20 13.29 -2.03
N TYR A 21 5.00 12.06 -1.58
CA TYR A 21 4.47 10.92 -2.37
C TYR A 21 5.34 10.44 -3.55
N VAL A 22 6.35 11.20 -3.98
CA VAL A 22 7.37 10.77 -4.96
C VAL A 22 8.61 10.26 -4.24
N ASP A 23 9.11 11.07 -3.30
CA ASP A 23 10.35 10.82 -2.59
C ASP A 23 10.11 10.13 -1.24
N PHE A 24 8.94 9.51 -1.04
CA PHE A 24 8.53 8.91 0.25
C PHE A 24 9.52 7.84 0.76
N TYR A 25 10.28 7.20 -0.12
CA TYR A 25 11.28 6.19 0.19
C TYR A 25 12.71 6.76 0.33
N ARG A 26 12.93 8.04 0.00
CA ARG A 26 14.24 8.67 0.02
C ARG A 26 14.46 9.34 1.37
N PHE A 27 15.57 9.00 2.01
CA PHE A 27 16.05 9.62 3.24
C PHE A 27 17.37 10.33 2.96
N GLY A 28 17.64 11.42 3.68
CA GLY A 28 18.95 12.08 3.62
C GLY A 28 20.05 11.27 4.32
N ASN A 29 21.23 11.88 4.47
CA ASN A 29 22.29 11.26 5.25
C ASN A 29 21.87 11.16 6.72
N ILE A 30 22.28 10.09 7.40
CA ILE A 30 22.03 9.91 8.82
C ILE A 30 22.83 10.99 9.58
N ILE A 31 22.13 11.76 10.40
CA ILE A 31 22.72 12.71 11.34
C ILE A 31 23.03 12.00 12.65
N ASP A 32 22.06 11.24 13.15
CA ASP A 32 22.13 10.59 14.46
C ASP A 32 21.17 9.40 14.54
N PHE A 33 21.42 8.46 15.46
CA PHE A 33 20.50 7.39 15.76
C PHE A 33 20.60 6.92 17.22
N HIS A 34 19.48 6.48 17.76
CA HIS A 34 19.35 6.02 19.14
C HIS A 34 18.55 4.74 19.19
N LEU A 35 19.14 3.68 19.74
CA LEU A 35 18.44 2.45 20.06
C LEU A 35 18.06 2.46 21.55
N THR A 36 16.78 2.29 21.83
CA THR A 36 16.24 2.22 23.20
C THR A 36 15.50 0.91 23.40
N GLU A 37 15.77 0.24 24.51
CA GLU A 37 15.05 -0.96 24.94
C GLU A 37 14.52 -0.72 26.35
N GLY A 38 13.29 -1.12 26.62
CA GLY A 38 12.62 -0.81 27.88
C GLY A 38 11.43 -1.71 28.18
N MET A 39 10.93 -1.59 29.41
CA MET A 39 9.73 -2.29 29.87
C MET A 39 8.50 -1.37 30.00
N ASP A 40 8.67 -0.06 29.77
CA ASP A 40 7.60 0.92 29.83
C ASP A 40 7.85 2.20 29.00
N LEU A 41 6.79 2.99 28.79
CA LEU A 41 6.84 4.30 28.12
C LEU A 41 7.73 5.33 28.80
N LYS A 42 7.89 5.29 30.12
CA LYS A 42 8.74 6.27 30.83
C LYS A 42 10.22 6.01 30.57
N GLN A 43 10.56 4.76 30.29
CA GLN A 43 11.90 4.32 29.89
C GLN A 43 12.16 4.55 28.41
N LEU A 44 11.11 4.53 27.57
CA LEU A 44 11.19 4.93 26.18
C LEU A 44 11.06 6.44 26.08
N ASN A 45 12.20 7.11 26.03
CA ASN A 45 12.25 8.51 25.65
C ASN A 45 11.96 8.70 24.14
N ILE A 46 10.89 8.08 23.63
CA ILE A 46 10.39 8.30 22.26
C ILE A 46 9.65 9.62 22.30
N LEU A 47 10.34 10.68 21.88
CA LEU A 47 9.78 12.01 21.72
C LEU A 47 9.79 12.31 20.23
N LEU A 48 8.60 12.53 19.68
CA LEU A 48 8.45 13.07 18.34
C LEU A 48 8.80 14.56 18.36
N SER A 49 9.44 15.04 17.30
CA SER A 49 9.75 16.45 17.11
C SER A 49 8.49 17.32 16.99
N ASP A 50 8.50 18.47 17.66
CA ASP A 50 7.41 19.44 17.59
C ASP A 50 7.29 20.05 16.19
N ASN A 51 6.06 20.41 15.78
CA ASN A 51 5.75 21.02 14.49
C ASN A 51 6.11 20.18 13.25
N VAL A 52 6.28 18.87 13.42
CA VAL A 52 6.46 17.90 12.34
C VAL A 52 5.15 17.16 12.10
N ILE A 53 4.86 16.89 10.82
CA ILE A 53 3.75 16.03 10.40
C ILE A 53 4.31 14.62 10.17
N TYR A 54 3.62 13.61 10.67
CA TYR A 54 4.07 12.23 10.62
C TYR A 54 3.18 11.33 9.76
N ASP A 55 3.76 10.23 9.30
CA ASP A 55 3.05 9.05 8.83
C ASP A 55 3.29 7.91 9.83
N ILE A 56 2.29 7.07 10.07
CA ILE A 56 2.40 5.90 10.95
C ILE A 56 1.88 4.64 10.25
N SER A 57 2.57 3.51 10.45
CA SER A 57 2.11 2.20 10.01
C SER A 57 2.20 1.13 11.09
N PHE A 58 1.37 0.09 10.92
CA PHE A 58 1.25 -1.01 11.86
C PHE A 58 1.33 -2.36 11.15
N ASP A 59 2.17 -3.23 11.71
CA ASP A 59 2.07 -4.68 11.55
C ASP A 59 1.58 -5.28 12.88
N GLN A 60 0.26 -5.36 13.03
CA GLN A 60 -0.36 -5.80 14.27
C GLN A 60 -0.33 -7.31 14.43
N SER A 61 0.18 -7.77 15.57
CA SER A 61 0.18 -9.19 15.93
C SER A 61 -0.15 -9.42 17.40
N THR A 62 -0.66 -10.62 17.69
CA THR A 62 -1.17 -10.99 19.02
C THR A 62 -0.10 -11.12 20.11
N SER A 63 1.18 -11.11 19.71
CA SER A 63 2.33 -11.30 20.58
C SER A 63 3.44 -10.26 20.41
N ASN A 64 3.57 -9.66 19.24
CA ASN A 64 4.54 -8.62 18.97
C ASN A 64 3.94 -7.72 17.90
N THR A 65 3.94 -6.40 18.08
CA THR A 65 3.38 -5.46 17.11
C THR A 65 4.47 -4.53 16.65
N GLY A 66 4.69 -4.52 15.34
CA GLY A 66 5.56 -3.56 14.68
C GLY A 66 4.83 -2.24 14.48
N ILE A 67 5.50 -1.14 14.81
CA ILE A 67 5.03 0.21 14.55
C ILE A 67 6.17 0.95 13.85
N PHE A 68 5.87 1.57 12.72
CA PHE A 68 6.82 2.44 12.04
C PHE A 68 6.24 3.85 11.93
N ILE A 69 7.00 4.84 12.40
CA ILE A 69 6.63 6.25 12.34
C ILE A 69 7.73 6.96 11.56
N LYS A 70 7.38 7.85 10.64
CA LYS A 70 8.36 8.73 9.99
C LYS A 70 7.80 10.14 9.86
N ALA A 71 8.67 11.14 9.89
CA ALA A 71 8.28 12.45 9.42
C ALA A 71 7.83 12.36 7.96
N HIS A 72 6.83 13.15 7.59
CA HIS A 72 6.30 13.17 6.24
C HIS A 72 7.36 13.64 5.23
N ASP A 73 8.31 14.49 5.67
CA ASP A 73 9.48 14.96 4.90
C ASP A 73 10.72 14.05 5.00
N ASN A 74 10.59 12.88 5.65
CA ASN A 74 11.64 11.90 5.87
C ASN A 74 12.87 12.42 6.65
N SER A 75 12.71 13.48 7.44
CA SER A 75 13.78 14.02 8.30
C SER A 75 14.04 13.20 9.57
N GLU A 76 13.11 12.33 9.97
CA GLU A 76 13.28 11.40 11.09
C GLU A 76 12.42 10.15 10.91
N ALA A 77 12.82 9.05 11.54
CA ALA A 77 12.10 7.79 11.51
C ALA A 77 12.26 7.01 12.82
N TYR A 78 11.22 6.25 13.17
CA TYR A 78 11.14 5.40 14.34
C TYR A 78 10.66 4.00 13.95
N MET A 79 11.47 2.99 14.21
CA MET A 79 11.05 1.59 14.17
C MET A 79 10.80 1.12 15.60
N ILE A 80 9.61 0.62 15.89
CA ILE A 80 9.20 0.27 17.24
C ILE A 80 8.60 -1.14 17.25
N GLU A 81 8.94 -1.93 18.26
CA GLU A 81 8.30 -3.19 18.56
C GLU A 81 7.71 -3.17 19.97
N VAL A 82 6.44 -3.59 20.05
CA VAL A 82 5.72 -3.79 21.31
C VAL A 82 5.49 -5.28 21.48
N CYS A 83 6.24 -5.92 22.36
CA CYS A 83 6.21 -7.36 22.58
C CYS A 83 5.44 -7.70 23.86
N LYS A 84 4.55 -8.68 23.79
CA LYS A 84 3.72 -9.16 24.88
C LYS A 84 4.51 -10.05 25.84
N LYS A 85 4.47 -9.78 27.16
CA LYS A 85 5.04 -10.67 28.19
C LYS A 85 4.29 -12.00 28.29
N SER A 86 5.02 -13.04 28.70
CA SER A 86 4.41 -14.33 29.07
C SER A 86 3.35 -14.10 30.16
N ASN A 87 2.17 -14.71 29.97
CA ASN A 87 0.99 -14.61 30.83
C ASN A 87 0.15 -13.32 30.75
N THR A 88 0.46 -12.39 29.86
CA THR A 88 -0.42 -11.24 29.59
C THR A 88 -1.70 -11.69 28.86
N THR A 89 -2.87 -11.15 29.23
CA THR A 89 -4.12 -11.40 28.49
C THR A 89 -4.15 -10.58 27.20
N PRO A 90 -4.83 -11.03 26.13
CA PRO A 90 -5.00 -10.23 24.92
C PRO A 90 -5.56 -8.83 25.20
N GLU A 91 -6.52 -8.70 26.11
CA GLU A 91 -7.16 -7.45 26.48
C GLU A 91 -6.19 -6.47 27.15
N SER A 92 -5.37 -6.96 28.09
CA SER A 92 -4.33 -6.13 28.72
C SER A 92 -3.27 -5.71 27.72
N TYR A 93 -2.90 -6.58 26.77
CA TYR A 93 -1.96 -6.24 25.72
C TYR A 93 -2.51 -5.14 24.80
N MET A 94 -3.76 -5.27 24.33
CA MET A 94 -4.40 -4.25 23.48
C MET A 94 -4.52 -2.90 24.20
N TYR A 95 -4.90 -2.90 25.47
CA TYR A 95 -4.98 -1.67 26.26
C TYR A 95 -3.63 -0.99 26.44
N GLU A 96 -2.57 -1.76 26.77
CA GLU A 96 -1.22 -1.20 26.89
C GLU A 96 -0.69 -0.71 25.54
N LEU A 97 -0.95 -1.43 24.44
CA LEU A 97 -0.60 -1.01 23.09
C LEU A 97 -1.27 0.30 22.70
N GLU A 98 -2.59 0.43 22.89
CA GLU A 98 -3.33 1.68 22.63
C GLU A 98 -2.78 2.83 23.48
N THR A 99 -2.47 2.57 24.75
CA THR A 99 -1.88 3.57 25.66
C THR A 99 -0.52 4.05 25.18
N ILE A 100 0.30 3.15 24.63
CA ILE A 100 1.59 3.49 24.02
C ILE A 100 1.43 4.34 22.78
N ILE A 101 0.56 3.91 21.86
CA ILE A 101 0.32 4.64 20.62
C ILE A 101 -0.13 6.05 20.95
N HIS A 102 -1.13 6.20 21.83
CA HIS A 102 -1.58 7.50 22.29
C HIS A 102 -0.43 8.28 22.96
N GLY A 103 0.34 7.65 23.86
CA GLY A 103 1.44 8.30 24.57
C GLY A 103 2.53 8.86 23.66
N ILE A 104 2.88 8.14 22.59
CA ILE A 104 3.87 8.57 21.58
C ILE A 104 3.30 9.65 20.67
N CYS A 105 2.04 9.52 20.27
CA CYS A 105 1.44 10.35 19.22
C CYS A 105 0.79 11.64 19.75
N LYS A 106 0.53 11.71 21.06
CA LYS A 106 -0.20 12.82 21.69
C LYS A 106 0.48 14.16 21.42
N GLY A 107 -0.28 15.08 20.83
CA GLY A 107 0.17 16.44 20.53
C GLY A 107 0.80 16.61 19.15
N HIS A 108 0.98 15.53 18.38
CA HIS A 108 1.52 15.57 17.03
C HIS A 108 0.43 15.31 15.98
N HIS A 109 0.69 15.70 14.74
CA HIS A 109 -0.25 15.52 13.63
C HIS A 109 0.19 14.39 12.72
N PHE A 110 -0.74 13.47 12.43
CA PHE A 110 -0.50 12.36 11.52
C PHE A 110 -1.29 12.55 10.22
N LEU A 111 -0.61 12.43 9.08
CA LEU A 111 -1.23 12.52 7.77
C LEU A 111 -1.79 11.17 7.33
N ASN A 112 -1.03 10.10 7.48
CA ASN A 112 -1.43 8.75 7.11
C ASN A 112 -1.32 7.78 8.29
N LEU A 113 -2.31 6.89 8.44
CA LEU A 113 -2.32 5.75 9.33
C LEU A 113 -2.60 4.49 8.52
N ILE A 114 -1.59 3.65 8.34
CA ILE A 114 -1.65 2.48 7.47
C ILE A 114 -1.48 1.20 8.27
N TYR A 115 -2.27 0.16 8.01
CA TYR A 115 -2.09 -1.12 8.69
C TYR A 115 -2.19 -2.31 7.73
N GLU A 116 -1.54 -3.43 8.09
CA GLU A 116 -1.72 -4.67 7.34
C GLU A 116 -3.15 -5.20 7.53
N LYS A 117 -3.85 -5.55 6.45
CA LYS A 117 -5.20 -6.13 6.54
C LYS A 117 -5.12 -7.53 7.17
N PRO A 118 -5.82 -7.80 8.30
CA PRO A 118 -5.76 -9.11 8.94
C PRO A 118 -6.37 -10.20 8.06
N ILE A 119 -5.71 -11.37 8.05
CA ILE A 119 -6.14 -12.56 7.30
C ILE A 119 -6.76 -13.57 8.29
N LYS A 120 -7.83 -14.24 7.88
CA LYS A 120 -8.37 -15.38 8.64
C LYS A 120 -7.35 -16.51 8.65
N THR A 121 -6.82 -16.83 9.82
CA THR A 121 -5.92 -17.98 10.02
C THR A 121 -6.72 -19.20 10.47
N ASN A 122 -6.11 -20.39 10.38
CA ASN A 122 -6.71 -21.63 10.87
C ASN A 122 -6.96 -21.61 12.39
N ASN A 123 -6.32 -20.71 13.14
CA ASN A 123 -6.58 -20.50 14.55
C ASN A 123 -7.62 -19.39 14.75
N PHE A 124 -8.85 -19.80 15.08
CA PHE A 124 -9.97 -18.89 15.28
C PHE A 124 -9.70 -17.83 16.36
N ARG A 125 -9.03 -18.22 17.45
CA ARG A 125 -8.75 -17.33 18.59
C ARG A 125 -7.71 -16.27 18.22
N SER A 126 -6.63 -16.64 17.53
CA SER A 126 -5.65 -15.68 17.05
C SER A 126 -6.26 -14.71 16.03
N SER A 127 -7.09 -15.23 15.12
CA SER A 127 -7.80 -14.39 14.14
C SER A 127 -8.72 -13.37 14.83
N GLN A 128 -9.47 -13.78 15.86
CA GLN A 128 -10.34 -12.88 16.61
C GLN A 128 -9.56 -11.73 17.27
N VAL A 129 -8.41 -12.01 17.87
CA VAL A 129 -7.56 -10.97 18.48
C VAL A 129 -6.99 -10.02 17.42
N LEU A 130 -6.60 -10.53 16.24
CA LEU A 130 -6.14 -9.68 15.13
C LEU A 130 -7.24 -8.72 14.62
N PHE A 131 -8.48 -9.19 14.51
CA PHE A 131 -9.61 -8.32 14.16
C PHE A 131 -9.95 -7.31 15.26
N GLN A 132 -9.74 -7.65 16.53
CA GLN A 132 -9.87 -6.71 17.64
C GLN A 132 -8.78 -5.64 17.61
N LEU A 133 -7.54 -6.00 17.30
CA LEU A 133 -6.42 -5.07 17.09
C LEU A 133 -6.71 -4.13 15.91
N GLU A 134 -7.19 -4.65 14.78
CA GLU A 134 -7.66 -3.82 13.66
C GLU A 134 -8.77 -2.86 14.13
N GLY A 135 -9.76 -3.36 14.87
CA GLY A 135 -10.83 -2.55 15.43
C GLY A 135 -10.30 -1.41 16.30
N MET A 136 -9.31 -1.68 17.15
CA MET A 136 -8.63 -0.67 17.97
C MET A 136 -7.96 0.40 17.10
N LEU A 137 -7.17 0.01 16.09
CA LEU A 137 -6.49 0.95 15.18
C LEU A 137 -7.48 1.85 14.43
N ARG A 138 -8.59 1.28 13.94
CA ARG A 138 -9.66 2.01 13.25
C ARG A 138 -10.40 2.99 14.15
N MET A 139 -10.36 2.80 15.46
CA MET A 139 -10.97 3.70 16.43
C MET A 139 -10.07 4.87 16.84
N LEU A 140 -8.76 4.82 16.54
CA LEU A 140 -7.83 5.90 16.91
C LEU A 140 -8.26 7.27 16.37
N PRO A 141 -8.65 7.43 15.07
CA PRO A 141 -9.13 8.72 14.55
C PRO A 141 -10.41 9.25 15.22
N LEU A 142 -11.20 8.36 15.82
CA LEU A 142 -12.44 8.71 16.52
C LEU A 142 -12.23 9.03 18.00
N ARG A 143 -11.13 8.53 18.60
CA ARG A 143 -10.85 8.64 20.04
C ARG A 143 -9.87 9.75 20.37
N TYR A 144 -8.93 10.03 19.48
CA TYR A 144 -7.75 10.83 19.78
C TYR A 144 -7.58 11.97 18.78
N GLU A 145 -7.31 13.17 19.29
CA GLU A 145 -7.26 14.40 18.47
C GLU A 145 -6.09 14.39 17.49
N GLU A 146 -4.95 13.76 17.86
CA GLU A 146 -3.78 13.60 16.99
C GLU A 146 -4.07 12.86 15.67
N PHE A 147 -5.14 12.06 15.62
CA PHE A 147 -5.52 11.25 14.46
C PHE A 147 -6.75 11.76 13.70
N LYS A 148 -7.36 12.86 14.12
CA LYS A 148 -8.70 13.28 13.67
C LYS A 148 -8.78 13.62 12.18
N SER A 149 -7.69 14.14 11.62
CA SER A 149 -7.55 14.46 10.20
C SER A 149 -6.75 13.42 9.43
N THR A 150 -6.37 12.32 10.07
CA THR A 150 -5.50 11.31 9.48
C THR A 150 -6.26 10.50 8.44
N HIS A 151 -5.66 10.35 7.27
CA HIS A 151 -6.10 9.39 6.29
C HIS A 151 -5.77 7.98 6.80
N TYR A 152 -6.79 7.19 7.10
CA TYR A 152 -6.61 5.80 7.51
C TYR A 152 -6.88 4.87 6.32
N ASP A 153 -5.98 3.92 6.09
CA ASP A 153 -6.12 2.92 5.04
C ASP A 153 -5.40 1.60 5.43
N ASN A 154 -5.57 0.56 4.63
CA ASN A 154 -4.95 -0.75 4.85
C ASN A 154 -4.30 -1.28 3.57
N ILE A 155 -3.44 -2.29 3.73
CA ILE A 155 -2.83 -3.02 2.62
C ILE A 155 -2.74 -4.51 2.94
N SER A 156 -2.94 -5.37 1.94
CA SER A 156 -2.76 -6.81 2.14
C SER A 156 -1.28 -7.20 2.16
N LYS A 157 -0.94 -8.27 2.88
CA LYS A 157 0.43 -8.80 2.91
C LYS A 157 1.01 -9.02 1.52
N THR A 158 0.23 -9.69 0.67
CA THR A 158 0.63 -9.99 -0.71
C THR A 158 0.92 -8.72 -1.50
N SER A 159 0.12 -7.66 -1.32
CA SER A 159 0.27 -6.40 -2.05
C SER A 159 1.53 -5.63 -1.66
N TRP A 160 1.81 -5.45 -0.36
CA TRP A 160 3.01 -4.72 0.03
C TRP A 160 4.26 -5.56 -0.21
N ALA A 161 4.19 -6.88 0.03
CA ALA A 161 5.28 -7.82 -0.23
C ALA A 161 5.70 -7.79 -1.70
N SER A 162 4.77 -7.75 -2.66
CA SER A 162 5.12 -7.70 -4.09
C SER A 162 5.92 -6.47 -4.50
N CYS A 163 5.87 -5.38 -3.72
CA CYS A 163 6.58 -4.14 -4.02
C CYS A 163 7.90 -4.01 -3.26
N VAL A 164 8.01 -4.66 -2.10
CA VAL A 164 9.14 -4.50 -1.18
C VAL A 164 10.05 -5.73 -1.16
N PHE A 165 9.57 -6.91 -1.58
CA PHE A 165 10.35 -8.14 -1.59
C PHE A 165 11.08 -8.33 -2.90
N ASP A 166 12.39 -8.53 -2.82
CA ASP A 166 13.19 -9.07 -3.92
C ASP A 166 13.14 -10.61 -3.85
N THR A 167 12.05 -11.16 -4.40
CA THR A 167 11.80 -12.61 -4.40
C THR A 167 12.82 -13.38 -5.23
N GLU A 168 13.41 -12.77 -6.26
CA GLU A 168 14.45 -13.39 -7.09
C GLU A 168 15.74 -13.60 -6.31
N ARG A 169 16.12 -12.63 -5.47
CA ARG A 169 17.38 -12.69 -4.71
C ARG A 169 17.29 -13.46 -3.40
N TYR A 170 16.15 -13.41 -2.71
CA TYR A 170 16.01 -13.96 -1.35
C TYR A 170 15.00 -15.11 -1.22
N GLY A 171 14.13 -15.33 -2.20
CA GLY A 171 13.00 -16.26 -2.08
C GLY A 171 13.35 -17.74 -1.97
N SER A 172 14.56 -18.16 -2.37
CA SER A 172 14.99 -19.57 -2.31
C SER A 172 15.85 -19.93 -1.10
N ASN A 173 16.49 -18.94 -0.46
CA ASN A 173 17.51 -19.17 0.58
C ASN A 173 17.06 -18.78 1.99
N TYR A 174 15.93 -18.08 2.12
CA TYR A 174 15.43 -17.55 3.38
C TYR A 174 13.96 -17.92 3.59
N SER A 175 13.52 -17.98 4.84
CA SER A 175 12.08 -17.98 5.15
C SER A 175 11.48 -16.64 4.74
N ASP A 176 10.18 -16.59 4.41
CA ASP A 176 9.48 -15.37 3.97
C ASP A 176 9.76 -14.16 4.90
N LYS A 177 9.81 -14.40 6.21
CA LYS A 177 10.05 -13.35 7.22
C LYS A 177 11.48 -12.84 7.28
N GLU A 178 12.46 -13.72 7.04
CA GLU A 178 13.86 -13.29 6.97
C GLU A 178 14.13 -12.63 5.61
N ALA A 179 13.54 -13.15 4.53
CA ALA A 179 13.58 -12.52 3.21
C ALA A 179 12.99 -11.10 3.24
N ALA A 180 11.88 -10.89 3.97
CA ALA A 180 11.28 -9.59 4.20
C ALA A 180 12.27 -8.61 4.85
N LYS A 181 12.87 -9.03 5.98
CA LYS A 181 13.88 -8.24 6.69
C LYS A 181 15.07 -7.89 5.80
N GLN A 182 15.64 -8.87 5.09
CA GLN A 182 16.80 -8.65 4.23
C GLN A 182 16.48 -7.70 3.06
N SER A 183 15.29 -7.81 2.47
CA SER A 183 14.85 -6.91 1.40
C SER A 183 14.67 -5.47 1.92
N ILE A 184 14.11 -5.31 3.12
CA ILE A 184 13.97 -4.00 3.75
C ILE A 184 15.33 -3.39 4.09
N ILE A 185 16.27 -4.16 4.63
CA ILE A 185 17.64 -3.69 4.90
C ILE A 185 18.33 -3.28 3.60
N MET A 186 18.10 -4.00 2.51
CA MET A 186 18.67 -3.63 1.21
C MET A 186 18.12 -2.29 0.70
N HIS A 187 16.79 -2.10 0.73
CA HIS A 187 16.16 -0.87 0.26
C HIS A 187 16.40 0.32 1.20
N PHE A 188 16.49 0.05 2.50
CA PHE A 188 16.64 1.04 3.56
C PHE A 188 17.77 0.61 4.51
N PRO A 189 19.05 0.81 4.14
CA PRO A 189 20.19 0.29 4.91
C PRO A 189 20.25 0.75 6.37
N TRP A 190 19.68 1.91 6.68
CA TRP A 190 19.59 2.41 8.05
C TRP A 190 18.76 1.51 8.97
N THR A 191 17.85 0.69 8.43
CA THR A 191 17.03 -0.25 9.23
C THR A 191 17.88 -1.36 9.88
N GLN A 192 19.10 -1.62 9.37
CA GLN A 192 19.99 -2.62 9.95
C GLN A 192 20.35 -2.32 11.42
N TRP A 193 20.34 -1.05 11.81
CA TRP A 193 20.61 -0.60 13.18
C TRP A 193 19.55 -1.04 14.18
N PHE A 194 18.36 -1.45 13.71
CA PHE A 194 17.32 -2.03 14.57
C PHE A 194 17.79 -3.40 15.10
N GLY A 195 18.57 -4.13 14.31
CA GLY A 195 19.18 -5.40 14.69
C GLY A 195 18.17 -6.53 14.81
N PHE A 196 18.02 -7.07 16.01
CA PHE A 196 17.15 -8.21 16.32
C PHE A 196 15.73 -7.79 16.72
N SER A 197 14.75 -8.65 16.47
CA SER A 197 13.37 -8.46 16.94
C SER A 197 13.18 -8.96 18.38
N LEU A 198 12.34 -8.29 19.16
CA LEU A 198 11.90 -8.77 20.48
C LEU A 198 10.96 -9.98 20.38
N GLY A 199 10.28 -10.14 19.24
CA GLY A 199 9.44 -11.27 18.91
C GLY A 199 10.19 -12.38 18.18
N LYS A 200 9.47 -13.47 17.86
CA LYS A 200 9.97 -14.46 16.89
C LYS A 200 9.97 -13.93 15.46
N ASP A 201 9.16 -12.89 15.23
CA ASP A 201 8.81 -12.36 13.95
C ASP A 201 9.37 -10.94 13.83
N ASN A 202 9.85 -10.57 12.64
CA ASN A 202 10.52 -9.30 12.38
C ASN A 202 9.49 -8.16 12.17
N ASP A 203 8.50 -8.05 13.06
CA ASP A 203 7.30 -7.22 12.86
C ASP A 203 7.67 -5.72 12.75
N GLY A 204 8.73 -5.27 13.44
CA GLY A 204 9.26 -3.91 13.27
C GLY A 204 9.73 -3.61 11.83
N TYR A 205 10.28 -4.61 11.13
CA TYR A 205 10.62 -4.50 9.70
C TYR A 205 9.34 -4.60 8.85
N GLU A 206 8.45 -5.56 9.11
CA GLU A 206 7.20 -5.69 8.34
C GLU A 206 6.35 -4.39 8.39
N ALA A 207 6.33 -3.67 9.52
CA ALA A 207 5.70 -2.35 9.61
C ALA A 207 6.30 -1.31 8.62
N VAL A 208 7.63 -1.31 8.41
CA VAL A 208 8.27 -0.51 7.35
C VAL A 208 7.77 -0.97 5.98
N GLY A 209 7.70 -2.27 5.75
CA GLY A 209 7.16 -2.87 4.52
C GLY A 209 5.73 -2.45 4.23
N VAL A 210 4.85 -2.44 5.24
CA VAL A 210 3.46 -1.97 5.16
C VAL A 210 3.40 -0.52 4.69
N MET A 211 4.18 0.39 5.32
CA MET A 211 4.22 1.80 4.94
C MET A 211 4.70 1.98 3.50
N MET A 212 5.86 1.42 3.18
CA MET A 212 6.53 1.65 1.90
C MET A 212 5.76 0.99 0.76
N GLY A 213 5.29 -0.23 0.96
CA GLY A 213 4.43 -0.90 -0.01
C GLY A 213 3.09 -0.19 -0.18
N TRP A 214 2.54 0.44 0.86
CA TRP A 214 1.34 1.26 0.70
C TRP A 214 1.60 2.47 -0.19
N PHE A 215 2.67 3.23 0.03
CA PHE A 215 3.02 4.35 -0.85
C PHE A 215 3.29 3.90 -2.30
N CYS A 216 4.06 2.82 -2.50
CA CYS A 216 4.33 2.26 -3.84
C CYS A 216 3.04 1.88 -4.60
N THR A 217 2.02 1.41 -3.89
CA THR A 217 0.75 0.95 -4.48
C THR A 217 -0.34 2.00 -4.44
N ALA A 218 -0.15 3.09 -3.71
CA ALA A 218 -1.10 4.19 -3.60
C ALA A 218 -0.74 5.37 -4.49
N PHE A 219 0.52 5.52 -4.94
CA PHE A 219 0.95 6.65 -5.75
C PHE A 219 1.84 6.24 -6.93
N ASP A 220 1.69 6.96 -8.04
CA ASP A 220 2.55 6.80 -9.20
C ASP A 220 3.92 7.49 -9.03
N PRO A 221 4.87 7.30 -9.96
CA PRO A 221 6.20 7.94 -9.87
C PRO A 221 6.19 9.48 -9.88
N LEU A 222 5.05 10.12 -10.15
CA LEU A 222 4.85 11.56 -10.09
C LEU A 222 4.11 12.00 -8.81
N GLY A 223 3.80 11.07 -7.91
CA GLY A 223 3.15 11.33 -6.62
C GLY A 223 1.64 11.49 -6.73
N ARG A 224 1.04 11.06 -7.85
CA ARG A 224 -0.41 11.14 -8.07
C ARG A 224 -1.08 9.88 -7.49
N PRO A 225 -2.19 10.01 -6.76
CA PRO A 225 -2.81 8.85 -6.13
C PRO A 225 -3.42 7.91 -7.18
N TYR A 226 -3.11 6.62 -7.07
CA TYR A 226 -3.89 5.55 -7.68
C TYR A 226 -5.27 5.49 -7.01
N VAL A 227 -6.34 5.33 -7.81
CA VAL A 227 -7.65 5.01 -7.23
C VAL A 227 -7.64 3.54 -6.86
N ARG A 228 -7.50 3.24 -5.57
CA ARG A 228 -7.75 1.90 -5.05
C ARG A 228 -9.24 1.57 -5.24
N GLY A 229 -9.49 0.57 -6.08
CA GLY A 229 -10.84 0.13 -6.40
C GLY A 229 -11.47 -0.58 -5.23
N ASP A 230 -12.28 0.12 -4.44
CA ASP A 230 -13.39 -0.52 -3.74
C ASP A 230 -14.46 -0.89 -4.77
N SER A 231 -14.75 -2.19 -4.84
CA SER A 231 -15.92 -2.83 -5.45
C SER A 231 -16.07 -2.83 -6.98
N PHE A 232 -15.33 -3.72 -7.65
CA PHE A 232 -15.92 -4.47 -8.77
C PHE A 232 -15.70 -5.97 -8.55
N ASN A 233 -16.78 -6.72 -8.30
CA ASN A 233 -16.74 -8.17 -8.11
C ASN A 233 -16.76 -8.90 -9.47
N GLY A 234 -15.73 -8.70 -10.29
CA GLY A 234 -15.53 -9.42 -11.54
C GLY A 234 -14.21 -9.02 -12.20
N ASN A 235 -13.49 -9.97 -12.79
CA ASN A 235 -12.29 -9.64 -13.58
C ASN A 235 -12.72 -8.81 -14.80
N VAL A 236 -12.14 -7.63 -15.00
CA VAL A 236 -12.33 -6.83 -16.21
C VAL A 236 -11.08 -7.02 -17.09
N GLY A 237 -11.26 -7.56 -18.29
CA GLY A 237 -10.18 -7.70 -19.25
C GLY A 237 -10.09 -6.45 -20.14
N CYS A 238 -8.86 -6.00 -20.41
CA CYS A 238 -8.62 -4.90 -21.32
C CYS A 238 -7.68 -5.30 -22.47
N THR A 239 -8.11 -5.01 -23.69
CA THR A 239 -7.31 -5.16 -24.91
C THR A 239 -6.96 -3.78 -25.46
N ILE A 240 -5.67 -3.55 -25.71
CA ILE A 240 -5.20 -2.31 -26.33
C ILE A 240 -5.06 -2.52 -27.83
N LEU A 241 -5.59 -1.58 -28.61
CA LEU A 241 -5.54 -1.58 -30.07
C LEU A 241 -4.86 -0.28 -30.54
N PRO A 242 -3.53 -0.28 -30.70
CA PRO A 242 -2.78 0.89 -31.12
C PRO A 242 -3.11 1.33 -32.54
N GLY A 243 -3.33 2.63 -32.77
CA GLY A 243 -3.67 3.18 -34.09
C GLY A 243 -5.06 2.85 -34.62
N PHE A 244 -5.89 2.11 -33.86
CA PHE A 244 -7.29 1.84 -34.20
C PHE A 244 -8.20 2.86 -33.57
N SER A 245 -9.01 3.56 -34.37
CA SER A 245 -9.99 4.50 -33.84
C SER A 245 -11.19 3.76 -33.24
N TYR A 246 -11.76 4.32 -32.18
CA TYR A 246 -12.90 3.72 -31.50
C TYR A 246 -14.12 3.61 -32.43
N SER A 247 -14.29 4.54 -33.37
CA SER A 247 -15.41 4.56 -34.32
C SER A 247 -15.31 3.42 -35.34
N MET A 248 -14.11 3.15 -35.87
CA MET A 248 -13.89 2.01 -36.76
C MET A 248 -14.17 0.69 -36.05
N LEU A 249 -13.65 0.54 -34.83
CA LEU A 249 -13.84 -0.67 -34.05
C LEU A 249 -15.31 -0.88 -33.64
N TYR A 250 -16.01 0.21 -33.32
CA TYR A 250 -17.45 0.16 -33.04
C TYR A 250 -18.25 -0.38 -34.23
N GLU A 251 -17.98 0.11 -35.44
CA GLU A 251 -18.67 -0.35 -36.65
C GLU A 251 -18.36 -1.82 -36.97
N GLU A 252 -17.12 -2.28 -36.77
CA GLU A 252 -16.75 -3.70 -36.93
C GLU A 252 -17.48 -4.61 -35.93
N LEU A 253 -17.52 -4.21 -34.64
CA LEU A 253 -18.26 -4.94 -33.61
C LEU A 253 -19.76 -4.99 -33.93
N LYS A 254 -20.32 -3.88 -34.42
CA LYS A 254 -21.73 -3.77 -34.80
C LYS A 254 -22.11 -4.66 -35.99
N LYS A 255 -21.25 -4.77 -37.01
CA LYS A 255 -21.46 -5.69 -38.16
C LYS A 255 -21.62 -7.14 -37.73
N GLU A 256 -20.89 -7.53 -36.69
CA GLU A 256 -20.92 -8.88 -36.11
C GLU A 256 -21.96 -9.03 -34.99
N ASN A 257 -22.89 -8.08 -34.83
CA ASN A 257 -23.91 -8.04 -33.77
C ASN A 257 -23.34 -8.13 -32.35
N VAL A 258 -22.13 -7.60 -32.12
CA VAL A 258 -21.56 -7.46 -30.78
C VAL A 258 -22.11 -6.19 -30.14
N ASN A 259 -22.70 -6.32 -28.95
CA ASN A 259 -23.13 -5.17 -28.16
C ASN A 259 -21.91 -4.36 -27.72
N ALA A 260 -21.75 -3.17 -28.28
CA ALA A 260 -20.66 -2.27 -27.98
C ALA A 260 -21.18 -0.87 -27.67
N LYS A 261 -20.43 -0.13 -26.86
CA LYS A 261 -20.64 1.30 -26.63
C LYS A 261 -19.30 2.00 -26.54
N TRP A 262 -19.33 3.31 -26.72
CA TRP A 262 -18.18 4.16 -26.48
C TRP A 262 -18.41 4.97 -25.20
N PHE A 263 -17.35 5.15 -24.44
CA PHE A 263 -17.38 5.87 -23.17
C PHE A 263 -16.51 7.13 -23.27
N VAL A 264 -17.06 8.25 -22.81
CA VAL A 264 -16.33 9.52 -22.72
C VAL A 264 -15.72 9.61 -21.33
N TYR A 265 -14.39 9.74 -21.31
CA TYR A 265 -13.56 9.88 -20.12
C TYR A 265 -14.07 11.01 -19.19
N ASP A 266 -14.26 10.70 -17.91
CA ASP A 266 -14.45 11.69 -16.84
C ASP A 266 -13.07 12.15 -16.34
N PRO A 267 -12.64 13.38 -16.64
CA PRO A 267 -11.32 13.90 -16.25
C PRO A 267 -11.16 14.11 -14.74
N LYS A 268 -12.25 14.05 -13.97
CA LYS A 268 -12.20 14.11 -12.50
C LYS A 268 -11.97 12.74 -11.86
N SER A 269 -11.91 11.68 -12.67
CA SER A 269 -11.72 10.30 -12.25
C SER A 269 -10.43 9.74 -12.87
N SER A 270 -9.70 8.84 -12.16
CA SER A 270 -8.56 8.14 -12.76
C SER A 270 -8.99 7.32 -13.98
N ILE A 271 -8.06 6.99 -14.88
CA ILE A 271 -8.38 6.14 -16.03
C ILE A 271 -8.93 4.77 -15.60
N PHE A 272 -8.42 4.18 -14.52
CA PHE A 272 -8.92 2.91 -13.99
C PHE A 272 -10.33 3.01 -13.42
N LYS A 273 -10.64 4.11 -12.71
CA LYS A 273 -12.01 4.37 -12.24
C LYS A 273 -12.97 4.55 -13.41
N ASN A 274 -12.51 5.19 -14.49
CA ASN A 274 -13.26 5.29 -15.73
C ASN A 274 -13.46 3.91 -16.38
N ILE A 275 -12.42 3.07 -16.46
CA ILE A 275 -12.50 1.70 -17.00
C ILE A 275 -13.48 0.84 -16.20
N VAL A 276 -13.40 0.84 -14.87
CA VAL A 276 -14.27 0.06 -13.99
C VAL A 276 -15.72 0.56 -14.06
N LYS A 277 -15.95 1.89 -14.04
CA LYS A 277 -17.30 2.45 -14.21
C LYS A 277 -17.88 2.17 -15.59
N ALA A 278 -17.02 2.10 -16.59
CA ALA A 278 -17.41 1.81 -17.96
C ALA A 278 -17.82 0.34 -18.13
N ALA A 279 -17.16 -0.58 -17.41
CA ALA A 279 -17.37 -2.02 -17.52
C ALA A 279 -18.83 -2.40 -17.24
N GLU A 280 -19.45 -3.05 -18.22
CA GLU A 280 -20.82 -3.56 -18.15
C GLU A 280 -20.86 -5.04 -18.54
N LYS A 281 -21.82 -5.77 -17.97
CA LYS A 281 -22.09 -7.16 -18.38
C LYS A 281 -22.58 -7.17 -19.82
N ASP A 282 -22.10 -8.14 -20.60
CA ASP A 282 -22.51 -8.35 -21.99
C ASP A 282 -22.30 -7.13 -22.92
N CYS A 283 -21.33 -6.27 -22.62
CA CYS A 283 -21.00 -5.11 -23.44
C CYS A 283 -19.48 -4.94 -23.61
N VAL A 284 -19.05 -4.66 -24.84
CA VAL A 284 -17.68 -4.21 -25.12
C VAL A 284 -17.67 -2.68 -25.05
N VAL A 285 -16.85 -2.12 -24.16
CA VAL A 285 -16.75 -0.68 -24.01
C VAL A 285 -15.45 -0.17 -24.60
N LEU A 286 -15.59 0.79 -25.51
CA LEU A 286 -14.48 1.38 -26.24
C LEU A 286 -14.11 2.74 -25.63
N VAL A 287 -12.82 2.92 -25.33
CA VAL A 287 -12.28 4.17 -24.81
C VAL A 287 -11.14 4.61 -25.71
N HIS A 288 -11.27 5.80 -26.28
CA HIS A 288 -10.20 6.43 -27.03
C HIS A 288 -9.19 7.05 -26.07
N VAL A 289 -7.90 6.82 -26.33
CA VAL A 289 -6.80 7.37 -25.52
C VAL A 289 -5.78 8.03 -26.44
N ASP A 290 -5.81 9.35 -26.43
CA ASP A 290 -4.87 10.27 -27.08
C ASP A 290 -4.06 11.08 -26.04
N ASP A 291 -4.60 11.27 -24.83
CA ASP A 291 -3.97 11.99 -23.72
C ASP A 291 -2.65 11.34 -23.26
N PRO A 292 -1.49 12.03 -23.38
CA PRO A 292 -0.18 11.49 -23.05
C PRO A 292 -0.03 11.09 -21.58
N TYR A 293 -0.77 11.69 -20.65
CA TYR A 293 -0.73 11.34 -19.23
C TYR A 293 -1.44 10.02 -18.96
N ILE A 294 -2.52 9.73 -19.69
CA ILE A 294 -3.23 8.46 -19.60
C ILE A 294 -2.38 7.34 -20.20
N LYS A 295 -1.70 7.62 -21.32
CA LYS A 295 -0.75 6.67 -21.93
C LYS A 295 0.38 6.31 -20.97
N LEU A 296 0.95 7.31 -20.28
CA LEU A 296 1.98 7.10 -19.26
C LEU A 296 1.50 6.22 -18.11
N ALA A 297 0.30 6.49 -17.58
CA ALA A 297 -0.29 5.68 -16.51
C ALA A 297 -0.45 4.22 -16.94
N LEU A 298 -1.07 3.97 -18.10
CA LEU A 298 -1.26 2.62 -18.64
C LEU A 298 0.07 1.92 -18.97
N SER A 299 1.05 2.65 -19.49
CA SER A 299 2.38 2.12 -19.78
C SER A 299 3.11 1.63 -18.53
N ILE A 300 3.03 2.38 -17.44
CA ILE A 300 3.65 1.99 -16.16
C ILE A 300 2.89 0.82 -15.54
N GLU A 301 1.57 0.97 -15.38
CA GLU A 301 0.77 0.02 -14.59
C GLU A 301 0.57 -1.33 -15.29
N SER A 302 0.55 -1.35 -16.62
CA SER A 302 0.39 -2.57 -17.40
C SER A 302 1.70 -3.06 -18.02
N ASN A 303 2.83 -2.40 -17.74
CA ASN A 303 4.14 -2.67 -18.35
C ASN A 303 4.09 -2.69 -19.90
N LEU A 304 3.42 -1.70 -20.49
CA LEU A 304 3.17 -1.61 -21.93
C LEU A 304 3.98 -0.47 -22.57
N LYS A 305 4.52 -0.68 -23.77
CA LYS A 305 5.20 0.37 -24.56
C LYS A 305 4.19 1.08 -25.46
N LEU A 306 3.51 2.10 -24.95
CA LEU A 306 2.37 2.76 -25.63
C LEU A 306 2.69 4.17 -26.16
N PHE A 307 3.87 4.71 -25.84
CA PHE A 307 4.26 6.08 -26.19
C PHE A 307 4.52 6.32 -27.68
N ASP A 308 4.83 5.27 -28.43
CA ASP A 308 5.15 5.39 -29.85
C ASP A 308 3.90 5.61 -30.72
N TYR A 309 2.70 5.55 -30.12
CA TYR A 309 1.43 5.70 -30.82
C TYR A 309 0.77 7.05 -30.52
N GLU A 310 0.34 7.75 -31.57
CA GLU A 310 -0.41 9.01 -31.49
C GLU A 310 -1.74 8.83 -30.73
N PHE A 311 -2.35 7.64 -30.81
CA PHE A 311 -3.49 7.24 -30.00
C PHE A 311 -3.65 5.71 -29.98
N PHE A 312 -4.48 5.21 -29.08
CA PHE A 312 -4.97 3.83 -29.11
C PHE A 312 -6.41 3.76 -28.61
N THR A 313 -7.08 2.63 -28.88
CA THR A 313 -8.39 2.33 -28.30
C THR A 313 -8.25 1.21 -27.29
N LEU A 314 -8.83 1.39 -26.11
CA LEU A 314 -9.04 0.33 -25.13
C LEU A 314 -10.37 -0.34 -25.42
N ALA A 315 -10.37 -1.66 -25.56
CA ALA A 315 -11.57 -2.48 -25.55
C ALA A 315 -11.69 -3.16 -24.19
N ILE A 316 -12.70 -2.75 -23.43
CA ILE A 316 -12.95 -3.18 -22.05
C ILE A 316 -14.12 -4.16 -22.07
N VAL A 317 -13.92 -5.34 -21.50
CA VAL A 317 -14.97 -6.36 -21.45
C VAL A 317 -14.74 -7.30 -20.28
N THR A 318 -15.82 -7.81 -19.71
CA THR A 318 -15.71 -8.86 -18.70
C THR A 318 -15.46 -10.21 -19.42
N PRO A 319 -14.35 -10.94 -19.15
CA PRO A 319 -13.92 -12.09 -19.97
C PRO A 319 -14.96 -13.18 -20.13
N ASN A 320 -15.78 -13.42 -19.11
CA ASN A 320 -16.84 -14.43 -19.11
C ASN A 320 -18.00 -14.10 -20.07
N PHE A 321 -18.10 -12.85 -20.53
CA PHE A 321 -19.17 -12.35 -21.40
C PHE A 321 -18.65 -12.02 -22.81
N MET A 322 -17.42 -12.40 -23.14
CA MET A 322 -16.90 -12.25 -24.50
C MET A 322 -17.52 -13.27 -25.45
N THR A 323 -18.33 -12.78 -26.39
CA THR A 323 -18.91 -13.59 -27.46
C THR A 323 -17.83 -14.12 -28.41
N ALA A 324 -18.15 -15.17 -29.17
CA ALA A 324 -17.23 -15.70 -30.20
C ALA A 324 -16.90 -14.66 -31.28
N ALA A 325 -17.86 -13.80 -31.63
CA ALA A 325 -17.68 -12.67 -32.52
C ALA A 325 -16.69 -11.63 -31.95
N ALA A 326 -16.85 -11.24 -30.69
CA ALA A 326 -15.93 -10.33 -30.01
C ALA A 326 -14.50 -10.89 -29.94
N LYS A 327 -14.35 -12.19 -29.64
CA LYS A 327 -13.05 -12.91 -29.64
C LYS A 327 -12.34 -12.86 -30.98
N ARG A 328 -13.09 -12.92 -32.08
CA ARG A 328 -12.54 -12.88 -33.44
C ARG A 328 -12.04 -11.49 -33.81
N ILE A 329 -12.72 -10.44 -33.36
CA ILE A 329 -12.34 -9.04 -33.65
C ILE A 329 -11.22 -8.57 -32.72
N LEU A 330 -11.35 -8.83 -31.42
CA LEU A 330 -10.47 -8.28 -30.37
C LEU A 330 -9.30 -9.22 -30.01
N GLY A 331 -9.36 -10.47 -30.47
CA GLY A 331 -8.48 -11.54 -30.01
C GLY A 331 -8.99 -12.20 -28.71
N THR A 332 -8.23 -13.19 -28.25
CA THR A 332 -8.54 -13.98 -27.05
C THR A 332 -7.65 -13.63 -25.86
N GLN A 333 -6.65 -12.77 -26.05
CA GLN A 333 -5.70 -12.36 -25.03
C GLN A 333 -5.97 -10.92 -24.60
N PHE A 334 -5.91 -10.69 -23.29
CA PHE A 334 -5.97 -9.37 -22.70
C PHE A 334 -4.56 -8.89 -22.39
N HIS A 335 -4.35 -7.59 -22.53
CA HIS A 335 -3.07 -6.96 -22.19
C HIS A 335 -2.95 -6.78 -20.68
N PHE A 336 -4.06 -6.53 -19.99
CA PHE A 336 -4.12 -6.49 -18.53
C PHE A 336 -5.54 -6.81 -18.02
N TYR A 337 -5.62 -7.13 -16.73
CA TYR A 337 -6.86 -7.36 -16.00
C TYR A 337 -6.99 -6.37 -14.84
N LEU A 338 -8.21 -5.98 -14.52
CA LEU A 338 -8.57 -5.16 -13.36
C LEU A 338 -9.57 -5.87 -12.46
#